data_AF-A0A087TWZ3-F1
#
_entry.id   AF-A0A087TWZ3-F1
#
_cell.length_a   1.000
_cell.length_b   1.000
_cell.length_c   1.000
_cell.angle_alpha   90.00
_cell.angle_beta   90.00
_cell.angle_gamma   90.00
#
_symmetry.space_group_name_H-M   'P 1'
#
loop_
_entity.id
_entity.type
_entity.pdbx_description
1 polymer ?
#
loop_
_entity_poly.entity_id
_entity_poly.type
_entity_poly.pdbx_seq_one_letter_code
_entity_poly.pdbx_strand_id
1 'polypeptide(L)'
;MAKNPQLFIFSLWLLTIMSLALAMLFALISAVFSVINTVVTPVEVITGIAGLYLWNGVGALFSAGSVLSWVAQYYAKLRMNVMTKEELDQQWTSEDTAWFGYSFWFAVVSFILFIINIVITTLAMRQPWERRKPKLTMNKNPEGVIMLY
;
A
#
# COMPACT_ATOMS: atom_id res chain seq x y z
N MET A 1 -33.41 -13.51 -24.15
CA MET A 1 -32.08 -12.95 -23.83
C MET A 1 -31.80 -13.26 -22.37
N ALA A 2 -31.07 -14.35 -22.07
CA ALA A 2 -30.82 -14.78 -20.70
C ALA A 2 -29.97 -13.71 -20.00
N LYS A 3 -30.57 -12.98 -19.07
CA LYS A 3 -29.86 -12.03 -18.22
C LYS A 3 -29.02 -12.87 -17.26
N ASN A 4 -27.75 -13.08 -17.60
CA ASN A 4 -26.79 -13.79 -16.75
C ASN A 4 -26.95 -13.25 -15.32
N PRO A 5 -27.24 -14.11 -14.32
CA PRO A 5 -27.33 -13.65 -12.95
C PRO A 5 -25.99 -13.00 -12.60
N GLN A 6 -26.00 -11.69 -12.31
CA GLN A 6 -24.80 -10.98 -11.92
C GLN A 6 -24.35 -11.52 -10.57
N LEU A 7 -23.40 -12.48 -10.62
CA LEU A 7 -22.79 -13.12 -9.46
C LEU A 7 -22.08 -12.09 -8.57
N PHE A 8 -21.55 -11.02 -9.18
CA PHE A 8 -20.81 -9.97 -8.51
C PHE A 8 -21.46 -8.59 -8.73
N ILE A 9 -21.35 -7.72 -7.73
CA ILE A 9 -21.68 -6.30 -7.87
C ILE A 9 -20.56 -5.67 -8.70
N PHE A 10 -20.84 -5.31 -9.96
CA PHE A 10 -19.85 -4.82 -10.92
C PHE A 10 -19.01 -3.66 -10.37
N SER A 11 -19.64 -2.70 -9.68
CA SER A 11 -18.95 -1.53 -9.12
C SER A 11 -17.94 -1.91 -8.02
N LEU A 12 -18.28 -2.86 -7.15
CA LEU A 12 -17.38 -3.32 -6.08
C LEU A 12 -16.23 -4.14 -6.64
N TRP A 13 -16.49 -4.97 -7.65
CA TRP A 13 -15.47 -5.76 -8.32
C TRP A 13 -14.48 -4.85 -9.06
N LEU A 14 -14.98 -3.87 -9.81
CA LEU A 14 -14.14 -2.91 -10.52
C LEU A 14 -13.30 -2.07 -9.55
N LEU A 15 -13.91 -1.60 -8.45
CA LEU A 15 -13.19 -0.90 -7.38
C LEU A 15 -12.05 -1.77 -6.82
N THR A 16 -12.33 -3.05 -6.54
CA THR A 16 -11.33 -3.99 -6.00
C THR A 16 -10.10 -4.09 -6.90
N ILE A 17 -10.32 -4.26 -8.22
CA ILE A 17 -9.22 -4.40 -9.20
C ILE A 17 -8.46 -3.09 -9.36
N MET A 18 -9.16 -1.97 -9.50
CA MET A 18 -8.54 -0.66 -9.67
C MET A 18 -7.71 -0.27 -8.44
N SER A 19 -8.25 -0.49 -7.24
CA SER A 19 -7.54 -0.25 -5.99
C SER A 19 -6.32 -1.16 -5.84
N LEU A 20 -6.40 -2.44 -6.21
CA LEU A 20 -5.25 -3.34 -6.17
C LEU A 20 -4.16 -2.92 -7.16
N ALA A 21 -4.53 -2.55 -8.39
CA ALA A 21 -3.60 -2.07 -9.40
C ALA A 21 -2.87 -0.80 -8.94
N LEU A 22 -3.59 0.16 -8.38
CA LEU A 22 -3.00 1.37 -7.80
C LEU A 22 -2.07 1.05 -6.63
N ALA A 23 -2.47 0.15 -5.72
CA ALA A 23 -1.62 -0.26 -4.61
C ALA A 23 -0.28 -0.85 -5.11
N MET A 24 -0.31 -1.71 -6.14
CA MET A 24 0.91 -2.27 -6.73
C MET A 24 1.81 -1.19 -7.35
N LEU A 25 1.24 -0.20 -8.04
CA LEU A 25 2.00 0.92 -8.60
C LEU A 25 2.71 1.72 -7.50
N PHE A 26 2.01 2.04 -6.41
CA PHE A 26 2.63 2.76 -5.29
C PHE A 26 3.65 1.91 -4.52
N ALA A 27 3.48 0.59 -4.45
CA ALA A 27 4.48 -0.31 -3.90
C ALA A 27 5.79 -0.25 -4.72
N LEU A 28 5.69 -0.29 -6.06
CA LEU A 28 6.85 -0.18 -6.94
C LEU A 28 7.56 1.17 -6.81
N ILE A 29 6.79 2.26 -6.78
CA ILE A 29 7.32 3.61 -6.58
C ILE A 29 8.06 3.69 -5.24
N SER A 30 7.45 3.17 -4.17
CA SER A 30 8.10 3.13 -2.85
C SER A 30 9.36 2.28 -2.86
N ALA A 31 9.39 1.14 -3.56
CA ALA A 31 10.55 0.28 -3.63
C ALA A 31 11.73 0.99 -4.32
N VAL A 32 11.46 1.66 -5.45
CA VAL A 32 12.47 2.45 -6.17
C VAL A 32 13.02 3.57 -5.28
N PHE A 33 12.15 4.33 -4.61
CA PHE A 33 12.61 5.38 -3.70
C PHE A 33 13.36 4.84 -2.49
N SER A 34 13.04 3.64 -1.99
CA SER A 34 13.79 3.01 -0.89
C SER A 34 15.22 2.67 -1.29
N VAL A 35 15.42 2.15 -2.51
CA VAL A 35 16.75 1.89 -3.08
C VAL A 35 17.51 3.21 -3.27
N ILE A 36 16.86 4.24 -3.82
CA ILE A 36 17.49 5.56 -4.00
C ILE A 36 17.94 6.15 -2.65
N ASN A 37 17.09 6.10 -1.62
CA ASN A 37 17.42 6.55 -0.26
C ASN A 37 18.61 5.80 0.36
N THR A 38 18.85 4.57 -0.07
CA THR A 38 19.97 3.77 0.44
C THR A 38 21.30 4.20 -0.18
N VAL A 39 21.29 4.66 -1.43
CA VAL A 39 22.50 5.04 -2.18
C VAL A 39 22.81 6.54 -2.08
N VAL A 40 21.77 7.37 -2.03
CA VAL A 40 21.86 8.84 -2.03
C VAL A 40 21.25 9.35 -0.73
N THR A 41 21.91 10.26 -0.03
CA THR A 41 21.30 11.02 1.08
C THR A 41 20.42 12.14 0.51
N PRO A 42 19.10 11.95 0.36
CA PRO A 42 18.28 12.94 -0.33
C PRO A 42 17.89 14.02 0.68
N VAL A 43 18.02 15.28 0.27
CA VAL A 43 17.65 16.44 1.10
C VAL A 43 16.18 16.84 0.85
N GLU A 44 15.53 16.27 -0.18
CA GLU A 44 14.20 16.65 -0.61
C GLU A 44 13.08 15.87 0.11
N VAL A 45 11.95 16.55 0.33
CA VAL A 45 10.79 16.03 1.10
C VAL A 45 10.13 14.83 0.41
N ILE A 46 10.13 14.77 -0.93
CA ILE A 46 9.42 13.75 -1.72
C ILE A 46 10.28 12.50 -1.95
N THR A 47 11.61 12.63 -2.02
CA THR A 47 12.54 11.52 -2.24
C THR A 47 13.19 11.04 -0.95
N GLY A 48 13.16 11.83 0.12
CA GLY A 48 13.64 11.45 1.44
C GLY A 48 12.66 10.57 2.23
N ILE A 49 12.89 10.49 3.54
CA ILE A 49 12.13 9.60 4.43
C ILE A 49 10.63 9.94 4.46
N ALA A 50 10.27 11.23 4.38
CA ALA A 50 8.87 11.66 4.31
C ALA A 50 8.15 11.14 3.05
N GLY A 51 8.87 11.02 1.93
CA GLY A 51 8.37 10.41 0.69
C GLY A 51 8.03 8.93 0.87
N LEU A 52 8.91 8.17 1.53
CA LEU A 52 8.67 6.75 1.81
C LEU A 52 7.38 6.53 2.62
N TYR A 53 7.09 7.41 3.59
CA TYR A 53 5.81 7.38 4.30
C TYR A 53 4.62 7.67 3.41
N LEU A 54 4.73 8.69 2.56
CA LEU A 54 3.64 9.09 1.67
C LEU A 54 3.30 7.95 0.71
N TRP A 55 4.29 7.37 0.03
CA TRP A 55 4.06 6.31 -0.95
C TRP A 55 3.58 5.01 -0.33
N ASN A 56 4.13 4.58 0.82
CA ASN A 56 3.62 3.41 1.53
C ASN A 56 2.23 3.67 2.13
N GLY A 57 1.96 4.86 2.65
CA GLY A 57 0.66 5.21 3.22
C GLY A 57 -0.45 5.23 2.17
N VAL A 58 -0.19 5.84 1.01
CA VAL A 58 -1.12 5.83 -0.13
C VAL A 58 -1.32 4.40 -0.65
N GLY A 59 -0.24 3.62 -0.79
CA GLY A 59 -0.33 2.21 -1.17
C GLY A 59 -1.15 1.36 -0.17
N ALA A 60 -0.95 1.58 1.14
CA ALA A 60 -1.71 0.93 2.20
C ALA A 60 -3.21 1.25 2.12
N LEU A 61 -3.54 2.52 1.85
CA LEU A 61 -4.93 2.96 1.72
C LEU A 61 -5.64 2.27 0.55
N PHE A 62 -4.98 2.20 -0.61
CA PHE A 62 -5.53 1.51 -1.77
C PHE A 62 -5.61 -0.01 -1.56
N SER A 63 -4.61 -0.61 -0.90
CA SER A 63 -4.64 -2.03 -0.54
C SER A 63 -5.78 -2.34 0.45
N ALA A 64 -6.00 -1.48 1.44
CA ALA A 64 -7.14 -1.58 2.37
C ALA A 64 -8.47 -1.43 1.64
N GLY A 65 -8.58 -0.49 0.70
CA GLY A 65 -9.76 -0.30 -0.13
C GLY A 65 -10.12 -1.56 -0.91
N SER A 66 -9.13 -2.24 -1.49
CA SER A 66 -9.31 -3.53 -2.20
C SER A 66 -9.80 -4.65 -1.28
N VAL A 67 -9.20 -4.78 -0.09
CA VAL A 67 -9.64 -5.79 0.90
C VAL A 67 -11.06 -5.49 1.36
N LEU A 68 -11.38 -4.23 1.69
CA LEU A 68 -12.70 -3.82 2.15
C LEU A 68 -13.77 -3.99 1.06
N SER A 69 -13.48 -3.63 -0.19
CA SER A 69 -14.43 -3.80 -1.29
C SER A 69 -14.70 -5.28 -1.56
N TRP A 70 -13.69 -6.15 -1.45
CA TRP A 70 -13.87 -7.59 -1.58
C TRP A 70 -14.67 -8.19 -0.42
N VAL A 71 -14.39 -7.77 0.82
CA VAL A 71 -15.15 -8.20 2.00
C VAL A 71 -16.61 -7.72 1.92
N ALA A 72 -16.84 -6.48 1.49
CA ALA A 72 -18.19 -5.96 1.27
C ALA A 72 -18.93 -6.76 0.19
N GLN A 73 -18.25 -7.10 -0.91
CA GLN A 73 -18.80 -7.94 -1.97
C GLN A 73 -19.11 -9.37 -1.46
N TYR A 74 -18.27 -9.90 -0.57
CA TYR A 74 -18.48 -11.18 0.07
C TYR A 74 -19.75 -11.19 0.91
N TYR A 75 -19.91 -10.23 1.82
CA TYR A 75 -21.10 -10.15 2.67
C TYR A 75 -22.39 -9.78 1.89
N ALA A 76 -22.29 -8.94 0.86
CA ALA A 76 -23.46 -8.45 0.13
C ALA A 76 -24.05 -9.46 -0.87
N LYS A 77 -23.21 -10.33 -1.46
CA LYS A 77 -23.64 -11.26 -2.52
C LYS A 77 -23.22 -12.70 -2.25
N LEU A 78 -21.97 -12.95 -1.88
CA LEU A 78 -21.46 -14.31 -1.77
C LEU A 78 -21.95 -15.04 -0.50
N ARG A 79 -22.33 -14.31 0.56
CA ARG A 79 -22.93 -14.92 1.75
C ARG A 79 -24.40 -15.34 1.54
N MET A 80 -25.12 -14.68 0.63
CA MET A 80 -26.58 -14.82 0.46
C MET A 80 -27.01 -15.43 -0.88
N ASN A 81 -26.11 -15.52 -1.89
CA ASN A 81 -26.41 -15.95 -3.26
C ASN A 81 -25.31 -16.91 -3.80
N VAL A 82 -25.06 -18.03 -3.14
CA VAL A 82 -24.27 -19.13 -3.76
C VAL A 82 -25.19 -20.09 -4.54
N MET A 83 -26.49 -19.83 -4.58
CA MET A 83 -27.46 -20.73 -5.18
C MET A 83 -27.95 -20.21 -6.53
N THR A 84 -27.88 -21.07 -7.54
CA THR A 84 -28.44 -20.81 -8.88
C THR A 84 -29.98 -20.82 -8.77
N LYS A 85 -30.70 -20.08 -9.63
CA LYS A 85 -32.17 -20.03 -9.56
C LYS A 85 -32.81 -21.41 -9.68
N GLU A 86 -32.18 -22.32 -10.40
CA GLU A 86 -32.60 -23.72 -10.54
C GLU A 86 -32.45 -24.56 -9.25
N GLU A 87 -31.54 -24.17 -8.34
CA GLU A 87 -31.27 -24.88 -7.08
C GLU A 87 -32.12 -24.34 -5.91
N LEU A 88 -32.53 -23.06 -5.99
CA LEU A 88 -33.46 -22.43 -5.05
C LEU A 88 -34.87 -23.06 -5.14
N ASP A 89 -35.25 -23.53 -6.34
CA ASP A 89 -36.51 -24.23 -6.63
C ASP A 89 -36.54 -25.65 -6.03
N GLN A 90 -35.37 -26.19 -5.65
CA GLN A 90 -35.22 -27.54 -5.09
C GLN A 90 -35.07 -27.59 -3.55
N GLN A 91 -35.14 -26.46 -2.84
CA GLN A 91 -34.95 -26.37 -1.38
C GLN A 91 -33.61 -26.91 -0.83
N TRP A 92 -32.54 -26.91 -1.62
CA TRP A 92 -31.21 -27.20 -1.08
C TRP A 92 -30.69 -25.96 -0.35
N THR A 93 -29.93 -26.14 0.73
CA THR A 93 -29.29 -25.04 1.46
C THR A 93 -27.78 -25.19 1.33
N SER A 94 -27.12 -24.15 0.79
CA SER A 94 -25.67 -23.98 0.78
C SER A 94 -25.29 -22.84 1.73
N GLU A 95 -25.94 -22.75 2.89
CA GLU A 95 -25.49 -21.87 3.96
C GLU A 95 -24.06 -22.28 4.40
N ASP A 96 -23.16 -21.29 4.51
CA ASP A 96 -21.82 -21.39 5.13
C ASP A 96 -20.69 -22.16 4.40
N THR A 97 -20.83 -22.58 3.13
CA THR A 97 -19.71 -23.23 2.42
C THR A 97 -18.82 -22.28 1.60
N ALA A 98 -19.09 -20.98 1.59
CA ALA A 98 -18.23 -20.02 0.89
C ALA A 98 -16.97 -19.75 1.73
N TRP A 99 -15.79 -20.06 1.17
CA TRP A 99 -14.50 -19.77 1.80
C TRP A 99 -13.73 -18.74 0.98
N PHE A 100 -12.95 -17.90 1.67
CA PHE A 100 -12.01 -17.01 1.00
C PHE A 100 -10.91 -17.84 0.30
N GLY A 101 -10.82 -17.71 -1.03
CA GLY A 101 -9.74 -18.34 -1.78
C GLY A 101 -8.38 -17.74 -1.43
N TYR A 102 -7.31 -18.49 -1.71
CA TYR A 102 -5.92 -18.06 -1.44
C TYR A 102 -5.56 -16.69 -2.04
N SER A 103 -6.14 -16.34 -3.19
CA SER A 103 -5.96 -15.03 -3.85
C SER A 103 -6.32 -13.84 -2.95
N PHE A 104 -7.34 -13.99 -2.10
CA PHE A 104 -7.73 -12.94 -1.16
C PHE A 104 -6.67 -12.74 -0.06
N TRP A 105 -6.12 -13.85 0.46
CA TRP A 105 -5.07 -13.80 1.47
C TRP A 105 -3.80 -13.11 0.96
N PHE A 106 -3.46 -13.23 -0.32
CA PHE A 106 -2.36 -12.45 -0.91
C PHE A 106 -2.61 -10.94 -0.84
N ALA A 107 -3.84 -10.47 -1.04
CA ALA A 107 -4.19 -9.05 -0.88
C ALA A 107 -4.08 -8.59 0.59
N VAL A 108 -4.47 -9.45 1.53
CA VAL A 108 -4.31 -9.18 2.97
C VAL A 108 -2.83 -9.12 3.37
N VAL A 109 -2.03 -10.06 2.89
CA VAL A 109 -0.57 -10.08 3.10
C VAL A 109 0.06 -8.81 2.52
N SER A 110 -0.33 -8.40 1.31
CA SER A 110 0.13 -7.15 0.71
C SER A 110 -0.15 -5.94 1.60
N PHE A 111 -1.36 -5.84 2.18
CA PHE A 111 -1.70 -4.78 3.13
C PHE A 111 -0.80 -4.82 4.37
N ILE A 112 -0.57 -6.01 4.95
CA ILE A 112 0.33 -6.18 6.11
C ILE A 112 1.76 -5.72 5.77
N LEU A 113 2.26 -6.04 4.58
CA LEU A 113 3.60 -5.61 4.14
C LEU A 113 3.73 -4.09 4.06
N PHE A 114 2.69 -3.37 3.61
CA PHE A 114 2.70 -1.91 3.66
C PHE A 114 2.81 -1.37 5.10
N ILE A 115 2.10 -1.97 6.05
CA ILE A 115 2.20 -1.58 7.46
C ILE A 115 3.60 -1.85 8.00
N ILE A 116 4.20 -3.01 7.67
CA ILE A 116 5.57 -3.34 8.06
C ILE A 116 6.56 -2.31 7.50
N ASN A 117 6.44 -1.91 6.22
CA ASN A 117 7.29 -0.88 5.64
C ASN A 117 7.18 0.46 6.39
N ILE A 118 5.97 0.87 6.76
CA ILE A 118 5.73 2.09 7.55
C ILE A 118 6.39 1.98 8.93
N VAL A 119 6.26 0.83 9.61
CA VAL A 119 6.88 0.59 10.93
C VAL A 119 8.41 0.64 10.82
N ILE A 120 9.01 -0.03 9.83
CA ILE A 120 10.46 -0.03 9.60
C ILE A 120 10.95 1.40 9.35
N THR A 121 10.25 2.16 8.51
CA THR A 121 10.59 3.57 8.23
C THR A 121 10.50 4.43 9.50
N THR A 122 9.56 4.11 10.39
CA THR A 122 9.42 4.78 11.71
C THR A 122 10.55 4.46 12.65
N LEU A 123 10.95 3.20 12.71
CA LEU A 123 12.09 2.79 13.51
C LEU A 123 13.38 3.44 12.99
N ALA A 124 13.57 3.48 11.67
CA ALA A 124 14.71 4.13 11.03
C ALA A 124 14.80 5.63 11.39
N MET A 125 13.68 6.37 11.40
CA MET A 125 13.69 7.77 11.86
C MET A 125 13.97 7.94 13.34
N ARG A 126 13.49 7.01 14.18
CA ARG A 126 13.66 7.08 15.63
C ARG A 126 15.08 6.73 16.06
N GLN A 127 15.86 6.04 15.24
CA GLN A 127 17.25 5.74 15.56
C GLN A 127 18.10 7.02 15.47
N PRO A 128 18.70 7.49 16.59
CA PRO A 128 19.48 8.72 16.63
C PRO A 128 20.86 8.61 15.95
N TRP A 129 21.19 7.48 15.34
CA TRP A 129 22.57 7.15 14.95
C TRP A 129 23.08 7.92 13.73
N GLU A 130 22.18 8.41 12.87
CA GLU A 130 22.54 9.16 11.66
C GLU A 130 22.57 10.70 11.83
N ARG A 131 22.34 11.23 13.05
CA ARG A 131 22.71 12.62 13.37
C ARG A 131 24.23 12.82 13.53
N ARG A 132 25.03 12.06 12.78
CA ARG A 132 26.48 12.24 12.59
C ARG A 132 26.67 12.43 11.08
N LYS A 133 26.97 13.59 10.50
CA LYS A 133 27.53 14.84 10.98
C LYS A 133 26.94 15.94 10.08
N PRO A 134 26.65 17.16 10.57
CA PRO A 134 26.57 18.30 9.66
C PRO A 134 27.89 18.34 8.87
N LYS A 135 27.82 18.43 7.53
CA LYS A 135 29.00 18.75 6.72
C LYS A 135 29.67 19.94 7.40
N LEU A 136 30.87 19.73 7.95
CA LEU A 136 31.69 20.83 8.44
C LEU A 136 31.74 21.81 7.27
N THR A 137 31.17 23.00 7.46
CA THR A 137 31.44 24.13 6.58
C THR A 137 32.96 24.27 6.59
N MET A 138 33.60 23.86 5.51
CA MET A 138 35.02 24.13 5.32
C MET A 138 35.14 25.64 5.36
N ASN A 139 35.67 26.14 6.48
CA ASN A 139 35.98 27.52 6.69
C ASN A 139 36.85 27.94 5.50
N LYS A 140 36.28 28.70 4.56
CA LYS A 140 37.06 29.40 3.55
C LYS A 140 37.86 30.43 4.32
N ASN A 141 39.06 30.01 4.67
CA ASN A 141 40.24 30.79 4.97
C ASN A 141 39.99 32.31 5.11
N PRO A 142 40.09 32.91 6.30
CA PRO A 142 40.19 34.35 6.43
C PRO A 142 41.62 34.82 6.05
N GLU A 143 42.14 34.37 4.91
CA GLU A 143 43.34 34.96 4.28
C GLU A 143 42.91 36.22 3.52
N GLY A 144 42.46 37.20 4.31
CA GLY A 144 42.06 38.52 3.83
C GLY A 144 42.27 39.62 4.86
N VAL A 145 42.99 39.34 5.95
CA VAL A 145 43.44 40.40 6.88
C VAL A 145 44.80 40.90 6.39
N ILE A 146 44.74 41.83 5.44
CA ILE A 146 45.88 42.67 5.07
C ILE A 146 46.19 43.54 6.30
N MET A 147 47.23 43.19 7.07
CA MET A 147 47.79 44.11 8.05
C MET A 147 48.61 45.16 7.30
N LEU A 148 48.02 46.35 7.13
CA LEU A 148 48.78 47.55 6.81
C LEU A 148 49.51 47.97 8.09
N TYR A 149 50.83 47.76 8.11
CA TYR A 149 51.76 48.57 8.88
C TYR A 149 52.54 49.45 7.90
#